data_AF-A0A930VXR5-F1
#
_entry.id   AF-A0A930VXR5-F1
#
_cell.length_a   1.000
_cell.length_b   1.000
_cell.length_c   1.000
_cell.angle_alpha   90.00
_cell.angle_beta   90.00
_cell.angle_gamma   90.00
#
_symmetry.space_group_name_H-M   'P 1'
#
loop_
_entity.id
_entity.type
_entity.pdbx_description
1 polymer ?
#
loop_
_entity_poly.entity_id
_entity_poly.type
_entity_poly.pdbx_seq_one_letter_code
_entity_poly.pdbx_strand_id
1 'polypeptide(L)'
;TMAFNFKSKKGLIQNVTTQQQEGFLSSQLSKRNDKGEIFLKHGRYTTCDKDCPDFYIALSRAKVRPGKDVVFGPAYLVVADVPLPLAIPYGFFPFSKKYSSGFIMPSYGDESTRGFYLRDGGYYFALSDKWDLKLLGEIYTKGSWGLSVATNYRKRYRYNGTFYAAYQDTKTGDKGLPDYTRQQSFKIQWNHRQDQKASPYSSLAASVNFATSSYERNNLGSLYNPQTLTQTTRTSSVSWGTNFSSIGLSLSATANLNQNMSDSSIALTLPDLNISLSRFYPFKRRHAAGAERWYEKISVSYTGQISNSINTKEDRLLRSNLIKNWRNGMQHRIPVSGNFTLFNYINVSPSFNFTDRMYTNKVTKSWNRTTQKEVSDTTYGFHNIYNWDLSLSASTKLYGMFIPNRKIFGDKIQAIRHVITPSVSFSYAPDFGSSR
;
A
#
# COMPACT_ATOMS: atom_id res chain seq x y z
N THR A 1 47.52 15.98 -34.57
CA THR A 1 48.40 15.08 -35.34
C THR A 1 48.34 13.68 -34.74
N MET A 2 48.50 12.62 -35.54
CA MET A 2 48.40 11.22 -35.09
C MET A 2 49.59 10.41 -35.60
N ALA A 3 50.26 9.70 -34.70
CA ALA A 3 51.30 8.72 -35.02
C ALA A 3 50.82 7.33 -34.62
N PHE A 4 50.72 6.40 -35.56
CA PHE A 4 50.25 5.04 -35.31
C PHE A 4 51.28 4.01 -35.79
N ASN A 5 51.60 3.06 -34.92
CA ASN A 5 52.51 1.96 -35.23
C ASN A 5 51.70 0.70 -35.54
N PHE A 6 51.66 0.30 -36.81
CA PHE A 6 50.87 -0.84 -37.28
C PHE A 6 51.31 -2.20 -36.71
N LYS A 7 52.61 -2.39 -36.40
CA LYS A 7 53.13 -3.64 -35.81
C LYS A 7 52.68 -3.81 -34.37
N SER A 8 52.82 -2.76 -33.55
CA SER A 8 52.48 -2.79 -32.12
C SER A 8 51.04 -2.37 -31.81
N LYS A 9 50.28 -1.92 -32.81
CA LYS A 9 48.92 -1.37 -32.69
C LYS A 9 48.80 -0.22 -31.67
N LYS A 10 49.90 0.50 -31.42
CA LYS A 10 49.95 1.64 -30.49
C LYS A 10 49.80 2.94 -31.27
N GLY A 11 48.94 3.83 -30.76
CA GLY A 11 48.71 5.16 -31.34
C GLY A 11 49.03 6.27 -30.34
N LEU A 12 49.67 7.34 -30.80
CA LEU A 12 49.82 8.59 -30.08
C LEU A 12 49.06 9.68 -30.84
N ILE A 13 48.18 10.39 -30.16
CA ILE A 13 47.29 11.40 -30.75
C ILE A 13 47.47 12.68 -29.93
N GLN A 14 47.75 13.79 -30.62
CA GLN A 14 47.78 15.13 -30.01
C GLN A 14 46.47 15.85 -30.28
N ASN A 15 45.94 16.51 -29.25
CA ASN A 15 44.68 17.26 -29.27
C ASN A 15 43.51 16.42 -29.78
N VAL A 16 43.12 15.39 -29.02
CA VAL A 16 41.95 14.56 -29.37
C VAL A 16 40.74 15.03 -28.57
N THR A 17 39.61 15.14 -29.25
CA THR A 17 38.29 15.27 -28.63
C THR A 17 37.52 14.00 -28.94
N THR A 18 37.04 13.33 -27.91
CA THR A 18 36.25 12.10 -28.00
C THR A 18 34.89 12.36 -27.38
N GLN A 19 33.82 12.06 -28.11
CA GLN A 19 32.47 12.07 -27.57
C GLN A 19 32.11 10.66 -27.10
N GLN A 20 31.58 10.55 -25.88
CA GLN A 20 31.13 9.28 -25.33
C GLN A 20 29.82 9.47 -24.57
N GLN A 21 28.73 8.91 -25.13
CA GLN A 21 27.36 9.21 -24.71
C GLN A 21 27.06 10.72 -24.81
N GLU A 22 26.64 11.36 -23.72
CA GLU A 22 26.37 12.80 -23.63
C GLU A 22 27.58 13.63 -23.15
N GLY A 23 28.74 12.99 -22.94
CA GLY A 23 29.96 13.65 -22.48
C GLY A 23 31.00 13.87 -23.58
N PHE A 24 31.69 15.01 -23.54
CA PHE A 24 32.84 15.36 -24.36
C PHE A 24 34.12 15.29 -23.54
N LEU A 25 35.10 14.55 -24.03
CA LEU A 25 36.40 14.37 -23.40
C LEU A 25 37.49 14.84 -24.36
N SER A 26 38.10 15.98 -24.06
CA SER A 26 39.26 16.48 -24.81
C SER A 26 40.54 16.19 -24.05
N SER A 27 41.66 16.04 -24.76
CA SER A 27 42.98 15.90 -24.14
C SER A 27 44.08 16.44 -25.02
N GLN A 28 45.10 16.99 -24.37
CA GLN A 28 46.29 17.48 -25.05
C GLN A 28 47.13 16.33 -25.65
N LEU A 29 47.27 15.24 -24.91
CA LEU A 29 48.01 14.06 -25.35
C LEU A 29 47.25 12.77 -25.00
N SER A 30 47.05 11.95 -26.01
CA SER A 30 46.35 10.67 -25.93
C SER A 30 47.23 9.53 -26.44
N LYS A 31 47.23 8.41 -25.72
CA LYS A 31 47.91 7.17 -26.13
C LYS A 31 46.94 6.01 -26.14
N ARG A 32 46.76 5.37 -27.28
CA ARG A 32 45.99 4.12 -27.43
C ARG A 32 46.93 2.92 -27.37
N ASN A 33 46.61 1.94 -26.54
CA ASN A 33 47.35 0.67 -26.49
C ASN A 33 46.77 -0.39 -27.44
N ASP A 34 47.47 -1.52 -27.53
CA ASP A 34 47.12 -2.72 -28.29
C ASP A 34 45.75 -3.31 -27.92
N LYS A 35 45.34 -3.18 -26.65
CA LYS A 35 44.03 -3.60 -26.12
C LYS A 35 42.91 -2.60 -26.40
N GLY A 36 43.21 -1.46 -27.02
CA GLY A 36 42.24 -0.40 -27.30
C GLY A 36 41.90 0.51 -26.11
N GLU A 37 42.60 0.38 -24.99
CA GLU A 37 42.54 1.33 -23.88
C GLU A 37 43.22 2.65 -24.26
N ILE A 38 42.65 3.77 -23.82
CA ILE A 38 43.12 5.11 -24.13
C ILE A 38 43.61 5.77 -22.84
N PHE A 39 44.85 6.24 -22.85
CA PHE A 39 45.45 7.00 -21.76
C PHE A 39 45.53 8.48 -22.16
N LEU A 40 44.99 9.36 -21.33
CA LEU A 40 44.90 10.79 -21.55
C LEU A 40 45.82 11.51 -20.56
N LYS A 41 46.50 12.54 -21.02
CA LYS A 41 47.27 13.48 -20.20
C LYS A 41 46.75 14.90 -20.46
N HIS A 42 46.48 15.63 -19.38
CA HIS A 42 45.82 16.94 -19.40
C HIS A 42 44.53 16.91 -20.22
N GLY A 43 43.50 16.28 -19.64
CA GLY A 43 42.17 16.17 -20.23
C GLY A 43 41.19 17.20 -19.69
N ARG A 44 40.14 17.49 -20.44
CA ARG A 44 38.95 18.21 -19.97
C ARG A 44 37.73 17.33 -20.25
N TYR A 45 36.87 17.16 -19.25
CA TYR A 45 35.60 16.45 -19.39
C TYR A 45 34.45 17.42 -19.15
N THR A 46 33.48 17.45 -20.05
CA THR A 46 32.28 18.29 -19.94
C THR A 46 31.08 17.59 -20.58
N THR A 47 29.87 17.94 -20.16
CA THR A 47 28.62 17.57 -20.87
C THR A 47 28.05 18.76 -21.65
N CYS A 48 28.76 19.89 -21.69
CA CYS A 48 28.43 21.05 -22.50
C CYS A 48 29.00 20.84 -23.91
N ASP A 49 28.18 21.11 -24.93
CA ASP A 49 28.51 20.94 -26.35
C ASP A 49 29.12 22.19 -27.01
N LYS A 50 29.25 23.30 -26.26
CA LYS A 50 29.85 24.55 -26.73
C LYS A 50 31.38 24.44 -26.90
N ASP A 51 31.92 25.19 -27.87
CA ASP A 51 33.37 25.32 -28.09
C ASP A 51 34.11 25.83 -26.83
N CYS A 52 33.49 26.77 -26.12
CA CYS A 52 33.87 27.19 -24.78
C CYS A 52 32.84 26.63 -23.79
N PRO A 53 33.12 25.49 -23.13
CA PRO A 53 32.17 24.89 -22.21
C PRO A 53 32.01 25.74 -20.94
N ASP A 54 30.77 25.96 -20.51
CA ASP A 54 30.46 26.76 -19.32
C ASP A 54 31.06 26.14 -18.04
N PHE A 55 31.28 24.82 -18.05
CA PHE A 55 32.01 24.10 -17.02
C PHE A 55 32.76 22.90 -17.60
N TYR A 56 33.88 22.55 -16.99
CA TYR A 56 34.60 21.32 -17.29
C TYR A 56 35.40 20.83 -16.09
N ILE A 57 35.60 19.52 -16.01
CA ILE A 57 36.50 18.91 -15.04
C ILE A 57 37.88 18.82 -15.71
N ALA A 58 38.86 19.54 -15.18
CA ALA A 58 40.24 19.45 -15.60
C ALA A 58 40.88 18.19 -14.98
N LEU A 59 41.44 17.33 -15.82
CA LEU A 59 41.99 16.02 -15.44
C LEU A 59 43.50 16.00 -15.70
N SER A 60 44.31 15.69 -14.68
CA SER A 60 45.76 15.55 -14.87
C SER A 60 46.08 14.33 -15.75
N ARG A 61 45.46 13.18 -15.43
CA ARG A 61 45.55 11.93 -16.21
C ARG A 61 44.22 11.18 -16.18
N ALA A 62 43.91 10.48 -17.26
CA ALA A 62 42.79 9.55 -17.29
C ALA A 62 43.13 8.29 -18.09
N LYS A 63 42.47 7.19 -17.75
CA LYS A 63 42.48 5.91 -18.47
C LYS A 63 41.04 5.56 -18.82
N VAL A 64 40.75 5.53 -20.11
CA VAL A 64 39.45 5.14 -20.66
C VAL A 64 39.56 3.70 -21.15
N ARG A 65 38.70 2.83 -20.63
CA ARG A 65 38.48 1.47 -21.14
C ARG A 65 37.12 1.47 -21.85
N PRO A 66 37.09 1.56 -23.19
CA PRO A 66 35.84 1.63 -23.95
C PRO A 66 34.87 0.51 -23.57
N GLY A 67 33.62 0.86 -23.29
CA GLY A 67 32.56 -0.08 -22.88
C GLY A 67 32.66 -0.61 -21.45
N LYS A 68 33.67 -0.22 -20.67
CA LYS A 68 33.87 -0.67 -19.28
C LYS A 68 33.81 0.48 -18.27
N ASP A 69 34.81 1.36 -18.26
CA ASP A 69 34.91 2.48 -17.31
C ASP A 69 35.96 3.53 -17.71
N VAL A 70 35.94 4.67 -17.01
CA VAL A 70 36.98 5.70 -16.98
C VAL A 70 37.54 5.79 -15.57
N VAL A 71 38.86 5.82 -15.47
CA VAL A 71 39.59 6.13 -14.23
C VAL A 71 40.34 7.44 -14.46
N PHE A 72 40.24 8.40 -13.56
CA PHE A 72 41.02 9.64 -13.63
C PHE A 72 41.55 10.08 -12.27
N GLY A 73 42.55 10.95 -12.29
CA GLY A 73 43.10 11.56 -11.08
C GLY A 73 44.10 12.65 -11.40
N PRO A 74 44.60 13.33 -10.37
CA PRO A 74 43.91 14.43 -9.71
C PRO A 74 43.15 15.33 -10.68
N ALA A 75 41.98 15.78 -10.27
CA ALA A 75 41.09 16.61 -11.07
C ALA A 75 40.49 17.77 -10.26
N TYR A 76 40.03 18.80 -10.93
CA TYR A 76 39.32 19.92 -10.32
C TYR A 76 38.24 20.45 -11.25
N LEU A 77 37.15 20.96 -10.67
CA LEU A 77 36.06 21.56 -11.42
C LEU A 77 36.42 22.99 -11.81
N VAL A 78 36.19 23.34 -13.06
CA VAL A 78 36.33 24.68 -13.61
C VAL A 78 34.97 25.13 -14.09
N VAL A 79 34.52 26.31 -13.67
CA VAL A 79 33.27 26.94 -14.12
C VAL A 79 33.61 28.32 -14.65
N ALA A 80 33.20 28.63 -15.88
CA ALA A 80 33.54 29.87 -16.57
C ALA A 80 35.05 30.20 -16.50
N ASP A 81 35.91 29.21 -16.77
CA ASP A 81 37.38 29.28 -16.67
C ASP A 81 37.95 29.61 -15.27
N VAL A 82 37.11 29.69 -14.23
CA VAL A 82 37.55 29.85 -12.84
C VAL A 82 37.71 28.47 -12.17
N PRO A 83 38.92 28.10 -11.74
CA PRO A 83 39.12 26.84 -11.01
C PRO A 83 38.49 26.94 -9.62
N LEU A 84 37.53 26.07 -9.34
CA LEU A 84 36.96 25.93 -8.00
C LEU A 84 37.94 25.14 -7.11
N PRO A 85 38.02 25.45 -5.80
CA PRO A 85 38.94 24.77 -4.86
C PRO A 85 38.55 23.31 -4.55
N LEU A 86 37.65 22.70 -5.33
CA LEU A 86 37.20 21.33 -5.17
C LEU A 86 38.15 20.36 -5.91
N ALA A 87 39.13 19.84 -5.19
CA ALA A 87 40.07 18.84 -5.71
C ALA A 87 39.49 17.42 -5.56
N ILE A 88 39.43 16.70 -6.67
CA ILE A 88 39.06 15.28 -6.75
C ILE A 88 40.37 14.49 -6.89
N PRO A 89 40.86 13.83 -5.82
CA PRO A 89 42.15 13.11 -5.86
C PRO A 89 42.11 11.95 -6.85
N TYR A 90 40.94 11.33 -7.00
CA TYR A 90 40.71 10.18 -7.86
C TYR A 90 39.21 10.07 -8.18
N GLY A 91 38.87 9.67 -9.40
CA GLY A 91 37.48 9.37 -9.77
C GLY A 91 37.35 8.21 -10.73
N PHE A 92 36.21 7.54 -10.65
CA PHE A 92 35.89 6.32 -11.37
C PHE A 92 34.46 6.41 -11.93
N PHE A 93 34.32 6.37 -13.25
CA PHE A 93 33.04 6.39 -13.96
C PHE A 93 32.83 5.10 -14.76
N PRO A 94 31.96 4.17 -14.32
CA PRO A 94 31.64 2.98 -15.10
C PRO A 94 30.73 3.30 -16.29
N PHE A 95 31.01 2.72 -17.46
CA PHE A 95 30.15 2.81 -18.66
C PHE A 95 29.05 1.74 -18.70
N SER A 96 28.84 1.04 -17.59
CA SER A 96 27.93 -0.09 -17.49
C SER A 96 26.45 0.35 -17.59
N LYS A 97 25.70 -0.26 -18.51
CA LYS A 97 24.23 -0.20 -18.58
C LYS A 97 23.52 -1.01 -17.48
N LYS A 98 24.27 -1.75 -16.65
CA LYS A 98 23.71 -2.58 -15.57
C LYS A 98 23.44 -1.72 -14.33
N TYR A 99 22.32 -2.01 -13.69
CA TYR A 99 21.87 -1.47 -12.42
C TYR A 99 23.03 -1.37 -11.42
N SER A 100 23.41 -0.15 -11.03
CA SER A 100 24.62 0.11 -10.25
C SER A 100 24.36 1.08 -9.11
N SER A 101 25.01 0.83 -7.98
CA SER A 101 24.99 1.72 -6.83
C SER A 101 25.72 3.03 -7.13
N GLY A 102 25.28 4.14 -6.53
CA GLY A 102 25.87 5.44 -6.80
C GLY A 102 25.45 6.53 -5.81
N PHE A 103 26.25 7.59 -5.74
CA PHE A 103 25.91 8.78 -4.97
C PHE A 103 24.81 9.59 -5.68
N ILE A 104 23.88 10.10 -4.89
CA ILE A 104 22.83 11.02 -5.33
C ILE A 104 23.25 12.42 -4.87
N MET A 105 23.44 13.32 -5.83
CA MET A 105 23.85 14.69 -5.55
C MET A 105 22.70 15.46 -4.86
N PRO A 106 22.96 16.13 -3.73
CA PRO A 106 21.95 16.98 -3.10
C PRO A 106 21.58 18.17 -3.98
N SER A 107 20.33 18.59 -3.88
CA SER A 107 19.88 19.91 -4.33
C SER A 107 20.19 20.96 -3.26
N TYR A 108 20.70 22.12 -3.66
CA TYR A 108 20.92 23.26 -2.79
C TYR A 108 19.88 24.36 -3.04
N GLY A 109 19.61 25.17 -2.03
CA GLY A 109 18.70 26.32 -2.12
C GLY A 109 18.53 27.00 -0.78
N ASP A 110 17.56 27.89 -0.68
CA ASP A 110 17.21 28.60 0.54
C ASP A 110 15.71 28.56 0.85
N GLU A 111 15.40 28.67 2.13
CA GLU A 111 14.04 28.73 2.66
C GLU A 111 13.99 29.79 3.77
N SER A 112 12.93 30.62 3.77
CA SER A 112 12.78 31.72 4.74
C SER A 112 12.78 31.24 6.21
N THR A 113 12.14 30.10 6.46
CA THR A 113 11.92 29.55 7.81
C THR A 113 13.11 28.72 8.32
N ARG A 114 13.76 27.93 7.45
CA ARG A 114 14.82 26.97 7.82
C ARG A 114 16.23 27.33 7.32
N GLY A 115 16.36 28.40 6.53
CA GLY A 115 17.63 28.87 5.98
C GLY A 115 18.07 28.11 4.73
N PHE A 116 19.37 28.16 4.43
CA PHE A 116 19.94 27.41 3.32
C PHE A 116 19.87 25.90 3.58
N TYR A 117 19.70 25.12 2.52
CA TYR A 117 19.57 23.67 2.63
C TYR A 117 20.42 22.92 1.60
N LEU A 118 20.79 21.70 1.98
CA LEU A 118 21.24 20.63 1.09
C LEU A 118 20.27 19.48 1.27
N ARG A 119 19.42 19.24 0.28
CA ARG A 119 18.31 18.27 0.31
C ARG A 119 18.54 17.12 -0.66
N ASP A 120 17.95 15.97 -0.39
CA ASP A 120 17.90 14.82 -1.30
C ASP A 120 19.30 14.28 -1.69
N GLY A 121 20.30 14.53 -0.85
CA GLY A 121 21.65 13.99 -1.01
C GLY A 121 21.77 12.63 -0.37
N GLY A 122 22.42 11.66 -1.01
CA GLY A 122 22.55 10.35 -0.40
C GLY A 122 23.16 9.29 -1.28
N TYR A 123 22.76 8.05 -1.06
CA TYR A 123 23.31 6.90 -1.78
C TYR A 123 22.20 5.95 -2.23
N TYR A 124 22.31 5.53 -3.49
CA TYR A 124 21.51 4.49 -4.08
C TYR A 124 22.26 3.16 -4.03
N PHE A 125 21.68 2.17 -3.39
CA PHE A 125 22.18 0.80 -3.32
C PHE A 125 21.41 -0.09 -4.29
N ALA A 126 22.09 -0.49 -5.35
CA ALA A 126 21.64 -1.55 -6.26
C ALA A 126 21.98 -2.92 -5.64
N LEU A 127 21.19 -3.35 -4.64
CA LEU A 127 21.46 -4.58 -3.88
C LEU A 127 21.26 -5.84 -4.73
N SER A 128 20.18 -5.90 -5.50
CA SER A 128 19.84 -7.04 -6.38
C SER A 128 18.91 -6.60 -7.51
N ASP A 129 18.79 -7.39 -8.58
CA ASP A 129 17.80 -7.20 -9.66
C ASP A 129 16.33 -7.19 -9.17
N LYS A 130 16.10 -7.59 -7.90
CA LYS A 130 14.78 -7.69 -7.29
C LYS A 130 14.51 -6.60 -6.26
N TRP A 131 15.53 -5.93 -5.72
CA TRP A 131 15.41 -4.99 -4.59
C TRP A 131 16.47 -3.88 -4.71
N ASP A 132 16.05 -2.61 -4.67
CA ASP A 132 16.93 -1.46 -4.41
C ASP A 132 16.68 -0.83 -3.05
N LEU A 133 17.64 -0.02 -2.61
CA LEU A 133 17.49 0.87 -1.48
C LEU A 133 18.05 2.25 -1.84
N LYS A 134 17.25 3.28 -1.66
CA LYS A 134 17.65 4.69 -1.76
C LYS A 134 17.62 5.28 -0.36
N LEU A 135 18.77 5.76 0.11
CA LEU A 135 18.91 6.45 1.39
C LEU A 135 19.26 7.91 1.11
N LEU A 136 18.40 8.84 1.49
CA LEU A 136 18.59 10.27 1.29
C LEU A 136 18.58 11.00 2.63
N GLY A 137 19.44 11.99 2.76
CA GLY A 137 19.47 12.94 3.87
C GLY A 137 19.22 14.36 3.38
N GLU A 138 18.74 15.17 4.29
CA GLU A 138 18.59 16.61 4.11
C GLU A 138 19.04 17.34 5.37
N ILE A 139 19.71 18.48 5.18
CA ILE A 139 20.19 19.33 6.27
C ILE A 139 19.94 20.80 5.93
N TYR A 140 19.63 21.58 6.96
CA TYR A 140 19.30 23.00 6.87
C TYR A 140 20.18 23.79 7.84
N THR A 141 20.56 25.02 7.46
CA THR A 141 21.46 25.85 8.27
C THR A 141 20.88 26.26 9.62
N LYS A 142 19.54 26.39 9.73
CA LYS A 142 18.87 26.64 11.02
C LYS A 142 18.65 25.37 11.85
N GLY A 143 19.39 24.30 11.58
CA GLY A 143 19.45 23.10 12.42
C GLY A 143 18.30 22.10 12.24
N SER A 144 17.47 22.27 11.21
CA SER A 144 16.52 21.25 10.75
C SER A 144 17.25 20.18 9.95
N TRP A 145 16.75 18.95 9.98
CA TRP A 145 17.31 17.84 9.21
C TRP A 145 16.25 16.77 8.96
N GLY A 146 16.51 15.92 7.98
CA GLY A 146 15.63 14.81 7.63
C GLY A 146 16.38 13.64 7.03
N LEU A 147 15.73 12.49 7.07
CA LEU A 147 16.21 11.24 6.52
C LEU A 147 15.04 10.54 5.82
N SER A 148 15.27 10.07 4.61
CA SER A 148 14.30 9.24 3.90
C SER A 148 14.93 7.98 3.33
N VAL A 149 14.13 6.93 3.33
CA VAL A 149 14.44 5.60 2.82
C VAL A 149 13.37 5.24 1.82
N ALA A 150 13.76 4.87 0.61
CA ALA A 150 12.86 4.31 -0.39
C ALA A 150 13.42 2.98 -0.89
N THR A 151 12.57 1.96 -0.99
CA THR A 151 12.93 0.66 -1.57
C THR A 151 11.82 0.19 -2.50
N ASN A 152 12.21 -0.27 -3.67
CA ASN A 152 11.35 -0.98 -4.59
C ASN A 152 11.76 -2.44 -4.58
N TYR A 153 10.77 -3.31 -4.51
CA TYR A 153 11.00 -4.74 -4.53
C TYR A 153 10.03 -5.45 -5.46
N ARG A 154 10.58 -6.35 -6.28
CA ARG A 154 9.80 -7.12 -7.26
C ARG A 154 10.44 -8.48 -7.45
N LYS A 155 9.66 -9.53 -7.15
CA LYS A 155 9.99 -10.91 -7.51
C LYS A 155 8.87 -11.45 -8.39
N ARG A 156 9.20 -11.73 -9.65
CA ARG A 156 8.27 -12.28 -10.64
C ARG A 156 7.55 -13.52 -10.07
N TYR A 157 6.24 -13.61 -10.26
CA TYR A 157 5.39 -14.70 -9.77
C TYR A 157 5.33 -14.83 -8.24
N ARG A 158 5.74 -13.80 -7.49
CA ARG A 158 5.67 -13.79 -6.03
C ARG A 158 5.05 -12.52 -5.49
N TYR A 159 5.71 -11.38 -5.70
CA TYR A 159 5.26 -10.11 -5.13
C TYR A 159 5.86 -8.92 -5.86
N ASN A 160 5.19 -7.78 -5.75
CA ASN A 160 5.71 -6.47 -6.12
C ASN A 160 5.27 -5.43 -5.09
N GLY A 161 6.14 -4.44 -4.84
CA GLY A 161 5.80 -3.38 -3.94
C GLY A 161 6.87 -2.31 -3.81
N THR A 162 6.50 -1.25 -3.12
CA THR A 162 7.35 -0.11 -2.81
C THR A 162 7.18 0.21 -1.33
N PHE A 163 8.25 0.63 -0.69
CA PHE A 163 8.23 1.08 0.69
C PHE A 163 9.02 2.39 0.77
N TYR A 164 8.42 3.38 1.41
CA TYR A 164 8.99 4.69 1.63
C TYR A 164 8.77 5.07 3.09
N ALA A 165 9.84 5.46 3.78
CA ALA A 165 9.78 6.01 5.11
C ALA A 165 10.59 7.30 5.14
N ALA A 166 10.05 8.33 5.76
CA ALA A 166 10.74 9.59 5.95
C ALA A 166 10.53 10.12 7.35
N TYR A 167 11.57 10.72 7.89
CA TYR A 167 11.59 11.37 9.19
C TYR A 167 12.20 12.76 9.03
N GLN A 168 11.60 13.76 9.65
CA GLN A 168 12.03 15.15 9.60
C GLN A 168 11.96 15.76 11.00
N ASP A 169 13.04 16.41 11.44
CA ASP A 169 13.08 17.23 12.65
C ASP A 169 13.16 18.69 12.21
N THR A 170 12.02 19.36 12.24
CA THR A 170 11.85 20.75 11.82
C THR A 170 11.98 21.68 13.01
N LYS A 171 12.91 22.62 12.93
CA LYS A 171 13.12 23.71 13.89
C LYS A 171 12.88 25.04 13.19
N THR A 172 12.03 25.85 13.79
CA THR A 172 11.63 27.18 13.31
C THR A 172 11.81 28.19 14.43
N GLY A 173 12.30 29.39 14.09
CA GLY A 173 12.69 30.41 15.07
C GLY A 173 14.06 30.15 15.69
N ASP A 174 14.56 31.10 16.48
CA ASP A 174 15.87 31.00 17.12
C ASP A 174 15.76 30.46 18.55
N LYS A 175 16.67 29.55 18.91
CA LYS A 175 16.64 28.88 20.21
C LYS A 175 16.76 29.92 21.34
N GLY A 176 15.71 30.02 22.16
CA GLY A 176 15.63 30.95 23.27
C GLY A 176 14.65 32.11 23.04
N LEU A 177 14.12 32.27 21.82
CA LEU A 177 13.03 33.20 21.54
C LEU A 177 11.65 32.54 21.71
N PRO A 178 10.58 33.33 21.96
CA PRO A 178 9.23 32.81 22.16
C PRO A 178 8.62 32.10 20.93
N ASP A 179 9.13 32.39 19.74
CA ASP A 179 8.70 31.82 18.46
C ASP A 179 9.41 30.49 18.11
N TYR A 180 10.36 30.05 18.96
CA TYR A 180 11.05 28.77 18.75
C TYR A 180 10.10 27.58 18.87
N THR A 181 10.01 26.82 17.78
CA THR A 181 9.20 25.61 17.69
C THR A 181 10.02 24.46 17.14
N ARG A 182 9.85 23.27 17.73
CA ARG A 182 10.45 22.03 17.26
C ARG A 182 9.37 21.00 16.99
N GLN A 183 9.36 20.45 15.79
CA GLN A 183 8.37 19.48 15.33
C GLN A 183 9.07 18.28 14.71
N GLN A 184 8.78 17.10 15.26
CA GLN A 184 9.21 15.83 14.69
C GLN A 184 8.06 15.27 13.85
N SER A 185 8.33 15.03 12.57
CA SER A 185 7.36 14.58 11.59
C SER A 185 7.84 13.28 10.95
N PHE A 186 6.92 12.36 10.67
CA PHE A 186 7.26 11.12 9.97
C PHE A 186 6.18 10.73 8.96
N LYS A 187 6.60 10.00 7.92
CA LYS A 187 5.74 9.50 6.85
C LYS A 187 6.14 8.08 6.52
N ILE A 188 5.15 7.21 6.35
CA ILE A 188 5.33 5.81 5.97
C ILE A 188 4.35 5.53 4.84
N GLN A 189 4.88 5.10 3.69
CA GLN A 189 4.10 4.64 2.56
C GLN A 189 4.56 3.23 2.20
N TRP A 190 3.62 2.30 2.14
CA TRP A 190 3.92 0.93 1.78
C TRP A 190 2.83 0.41 0.85
N ASN A 191 3.23 0.12 -0.39
CA ASN A 191 2.39 -0.56 -1.35
C ASN A 191 2.93 -1.98 -1.54
N HIS A 192 2.06 -2.97 -1.37
CA HIS A 192 2.40 -4.38 -1.56
C HIS A 192 1.27 -5.08 -2.29
N ARG A 193 1.63 -5.88 -3.28
CA ARG A 193 0.70 -6.79 -3.92
C ARG A 193 1.36 -8.14 -4.15
N GLN A 194 0.74 -9.17 -3.60
CA GLN A 194 1.11 -10.54 -3.91
C GLN A 194 0.59 -10.92 -5.30
N ASP A 195 1.41 -11.61 -6.08
CA ASP A 195 0.99 -12.15 -7.38
C ASP A 195 0.06 -13.35 -7.15
N GLN A 196 -1.09 -13.42 -7.83
CA GLN A 196 -2.02 -14.56 -7.72
C GLN A 196 -1.36 -15.87 -8.15
N LYS A 197 -0.31 -15.82 -8.99
CA LYS A 197 0.49 -16.99 -9.37
C LYS A 197 1.37 -17.52 -8.23
N ALA A 198 1.58 -16.74 -7.18
CA ALA A 198 2.37 -17.14 -6.02
C ALA A 198 1.61 -18.14 -5.13
N SER A 199 0.31 -17.91 -4.97
CA SER A 199 -0.62 -18.81 -4.29
C SER A 199 -2.03 -18.52 -4.78
N PRO A 200 -2.75 -19.51 -5.35
CA PRO A 200 -4.15 -19.32 -5.74
C PRO A 200 -5.09 -19.25 -4.53
N TYR A 201 -4.63 -19.67 -3.35
CA TYR A 201 -5.45 -19.76 -2.14
C TYR A 201 -5.17 -18.66 -1.14
N SER A 202 -4.07 -17.90 -1.26
CA SER A 202 -3.76 -16.82 -0.32
C SER A 202 -3.22 -15.59 -1.02
N SER A 203 -3.72 -14.42 -0.60
CA SER A 203 -3.32 -13.13 -1.12
C SER A 203 -3.10 -12.12 -0.01
N LEU A 204 -2.00 -11.39 -0.08
CA LEU A 204 -1.71 -10.22 0.73
C LEU A 204 -1.67 -8.97 -0.16
N ALA A 205 -2.38 -7.93 0.26
CA ALA A 205 -2.32 -6.61 -0.35
C ALA A 205 -2.24 -5.53 0.74
N ALA A 206 -1.34 -4.56 0.56
CA ALA A 206 -1.18 -3.44 1.47
C ALA A 206 -1.12 -2.13 0.69
N SER A 207 -1.82 -1.13 1.17
CA SER A 207 -1.79 0.25 0.72
C SER A 207 -1.77 1.13 1.96
N VAL A 208 -0.59 1.28 2.55
CA VAL A 208 -0.35 2.14 3.71
C VAL A 208 0.12 3.50 3.23
N ASN A 209 -0.50 4.55 3.74
CA ASN A 209 -0.15 5.95 3.51
C ASN A 209 -0.36 6.72 4.82
N PHE A 210 0.56 6.53 5.76
CA PHE A 210 0.57 7.22 7.04
C PHE A 210 1.45 8.46 6.94
N ALA A 211 1.01 9.58 7.48
CA ALA A 211 1.92 10.65 7.88
C ALA A 211 1.41 11.36 9.11
N THR A 212 2.33 12.00 9.84
CA THR A 212 1.95 12.93 10.89
C THR A 212 1.27 14.14 10.30
N SER A 213 0.31 14.72 11.04
CA SER A 213 -0.40 15.93 10.63
C SER A 213 0.52 17.11 10.29
N SER A 214 1.71 17.17 10.91
CA SER A 214 2.75 18.17 10.65
C SER A 214 3.60 17.93 9.39
N TYR A 215 3.66 16.69 8.86
CA TYR A 215 4.63 16.33 7.83
C TYR A 215 4.44 17.11 6.52
N GLU A 216 3.24 17.13 5.96
CA GLU A 216 3.02 17.77 4.64
C GLU A 216 3.11 19.30 4.70
N ARG A 217 2.90 19.90 5.88
CA ARG A 217 3.10 21.34 6.10
C ARG A 217 4.58 21.70 6.17
N ASN A 218 5.39 20.80 6.74
CA ASN A 218 6.84 20.99 6.89
C ASN A 218 7.61 20.51 5.65
N ASN A 219 7.01 19.68 4.81
CA ASN A 219 7.65 19.16 3.61
C ASN A 219 7.61 20.19 2.48
N LEU A 220 8.80 20.66 2.07
CA LEU A 220 8.93 21.66 1.02
C LEU A 220 8.46 21.14 -0.35
N GLY A 221 8.57 19.84 -0.63
CA GLY A 221 8.02 19.24 -1.85
C GLY A 221 6.49 19.28 -1.90
N SER A 222 5.84 19.19 -0.74
CA SER A 222 4.38 19.27 -0.62
C SER A 222 3.85 20.71 -0.71
N LEU A 223 4.65 21.71 -0.34
CA LEU A 223 4.34 23.13 -0.56
C LEU A 223 4.17 23.48 -2.06
N TYR A 224 4.94 22.81 -2.94
CA TYR A 224 4.81 22.96 -4.39
C TYR A 224 3.71 22.08 -5.01
N ASN A 225 3.06 21.22 -4.22
CA ASN A 225 1.99 20.32 -4.68
C ASN A 225 0.69 20.57 -3.89
N PRO A 226 -0.20 21.45 -4.39
CA PRO A 226 -1.40 21.87 -3.66
C PRO A 226 -2.36 20.69 -3.36
N GLN A 227 -2.36 19.63 -4.17
CA GLN A 227 -3.18 18.44 -3.93
C GLN A 227 -2.74 17.67 -2.66
N THR A 228 -1.42 17.60 -2.41
CA THR A 228 -0.90 16.92 -1.21
C THR A 228 -1.14 17.71 0.07
N LEU A 229 -1.15 19.04 -0.01
CA LEU A 229 -1.37 19.94 1.13
C LEU A 229 -2.86 20.07 1.49
N THR A 230 -3.75 19.98 0.49
CA THR A 230 -5.21 20.05 0.66
C THR A 230 -5.85 18.72 1.06
N GLN A 231 -5.11 17.61 0.97
CA GLN A 231 -5.62 16.30 1.37
C GLN A 231 -5.72 16.18 2.89
N THR A 232 -6.93 16.37 3.42
CA THR A 232 -7.23 16.31 4.85
C THR A 232 -7.44 14.88 5.35
N THR A 233 -7.77 13.92 4.48
CA THR A 233 -8.03 12.53 4.87
C THR A 233 -7.02 11.57 4.25
N ARG A 234 -6.47 10.68 5.08
CA ARG A 234 -5.54 9.62 4.66
C ARG A 234 -6.04 8.26 5.10
N THR A 235 -6.22 7.38 4.14
CA THR A 235 -6.61 6.01 4.38
C THR A 235 -5.43 5.08 4.16
N SER A 236 -5.27 4.13 5.06
CA SER A 236 -4.35 3.02 4.94
C SER A 236 -5.11 1.72 5.12
N SER A 237 -4.82 0.73 4.29
CA SER A 237 -5.40 -0.60 4.41
C SER A 237 -4.35 -1.68 4.23
N VAL A 238 -4.44 -2.72 5.03
CA VAL A 238 -3.72 -3.98 4.84
C VAL A 238 -4.75 -5.08 4.86
N SER A 239 -4.73 -5.93 3.85
CA SER A 239 -5.70 -7.00 3.68
C SER A 239 -4.97 -8.30 3.38
N TRP A 240 -5.39 -9.34 4.07
CA TRP A 240 -4.93 -10.70 3.85
C TRP A 240 -6.14 -11.61 3.74
N GLY A 241 -6.11 -12.51 2.76
CA GLY A 241 -7.14 -13.50 2.54
C GLY A 241 -6.52 -14.88 2.34
N THR A 242 -7.19 -15.91 2.84
CA THR A 242 -6.89 -17.29 2.52
C THR A 242 -8.16 -18.14 2.39
N ASN A 243 -8.17 -19.06 1.42
CA ASN A 243 -9.30 -19.94 1.14
C ASN A 243 -8.86 -21.41 1.29
N PHE A 244 -9.53 -22.14 2.17
CA PHE A 244 -9.34 -23.57 2.38
C PHE A 244 -10.42 -24.34 1.61
N SER A 245 -10.15 -24.59 0.32
CA SER A 245 -11.12 -25.21 -0.59
C SER A 245 -11.60 -26.60 -0.15
N SER A 246 -10.81 -27.34 0.63
CA SER A 246 -11.16 -28.70 1.10
C SER A 246 -12.33 -28.70 2.10
N ILE A 247 -12.47 -27.62 2.87
CA ILE A 247 -13.50 -27.45 3.90
C ILE A 247 -14.46 -26.30 3.58
N GLY A 248 -14.25 -25.61 2.45
CA GLY A 248 -15.04 -24.45 2.04
C GLY A 248 -14.96 -23.27 3.01
N LEU A 249 -13.84 -23.12 3.72
CA LEU A 249 -13.61 -22.04 4.68
C LEU A 249 -12.81 -20.93 4.00
N SER A 250 -13.30 -19.70 4.07
CA SER A 250 -12.55 -18.49 3.70
C SER A 250 -12.27 -17.67 4.96
N LEU A 251 -11.03 -17.22 5.10
CA LEU A 251 -10.57 -16.35 6.17
C LEU A 251 -10.03 -15.07 5.53
N SER A 252 -10.46 -13.91 6.01
CA SER A 252 -9.88 -12.63 5.58
C SER A 252 -9.68 -11.73 6.78
N ALA A 253 -8.48 -11.17 6.91
CA ALA A 253 -8.16 -10.18 7.93
C ALA A 253 -7.86 -8.84 7.25
N THR A 254 -8.41 -7.77 7.78
CA THR A 254 -8.12 -6.41 7.34
C THR A 254 -7.70 -5.54 8.52
N ALA A 255 -6.80 -4.61 8.22
CA ALA A 255 -6.39 -3.53 9.08
C ALA A 255 -6.67 -2.24 8.33
N ASN A 256 -7.52 -1.37 8.88
CA ASN A 256 -7.90 -0.11 8.26
C ASN A 256 -7.58 1.04 9.19
N LEU A 257 -6.96 2.07 8.66
CA LEU A 257 -6.60 3.29 9.38
C LEU A 257 -7.07 4.48 8.57
N ASN A 258 -7.89 5.33 9.16
CA ASN A 258 -8.33 6.59 8.59
C ASN A 258 -7.83 7.73 9.49
N GLN A 259 -7.07 8.65 8.91
CA GLN A 259 -6.50 9.79 9.61
C GLN A 259 -7.08 11.09 9.05
N ASN A 260 -7.44 12.01 9.93
CA ASN A 260 -7.79 13.37 9.59
C ASN A 260 -6.63 14.29 9.97
N MET A 261 -5.99 14.90 8.97
CA MET A 261 -4.83 15.78 9.11
C MET A 261 -5.21 17.16 9.66
N SER A 262 -6.49 17.54 9.64
CA SER A 262 -6.94 18.84 10.17
C SER A 262 -7.00 18.86 11.68
N ASP A 263 -7.44 17.77 12.31
CA ASP A 263 -7.64 17.69 13.76
C ASP A 263 -6.83 16.58 14.44
N SER A 264 -5.94 15.92 13.70
CA SER A 264 -5.12 14.77 14.13
C SER A 264 -5.92 13.57 14.66
N SER A 265 -7.21 13.44 14.32
CA SER A 265 -7.99 12.26 14.68
C SER A 265 -7.60 11.05 13.84
N ILE A 266 -7.62 9.90 14.50
CA ILE A 266 -7.25 8.60 13.94
C ILE A 266 -8.34 7.60 14.32
N ALA A 267 -8.97 7.02 13.31
CA ALA A 267 -9.82 5.85 13.42
C ALA A 267 -9.05 4.61 12.91
N LEU A 268 -8.66 3.73 13.82
CA LEU A 268 -7.96 2.48 13.52
C LEU A 268 -8.90 1.30 13.79
N THR A 269 -9.01 0.39 12.84
CA THR A 269 -9.69 -0.90 12.99
C THR A 269 -8.69 -2.01 12.69
N LEU A 270 -8.27 -2.75 13.72
CA LEU A 270 -7.31 -3.84 13.61
C LEU A 270 -7.39 -4.78 14.83
N PRO A 271 -7.53 -6.10 14.63
CA PRO A 271 -7.90 -6.76 13.38
C PRO A 271 -9.41 -6.63 13.11
N ASP A 272 -9.78 -6.59 11.83
CA ASP A 272 -11.12 -6.97 11.36
C ASP A 272 -11.00 -8.30 10.62
N LEU A 273 -11.33 -9.38 11.31
CA LEU A 273 -11.17 -10.75 10.88
C LEU A 273 -12.55 -11.34 10.54
N ASN A 274 -12.73 -11.71 9.28
CA ASN A 274 -13.92 -12.36 8.76
C ASN A 274 -13.62 -13.83 8.47
N ILE A 275 -14.45 -14.69 9.05
CA ILE A 275 -14.43 -16.14 8.89
C ILE A 275 -15.74 -16.49 8.19
N SER A 276 -15.69 -17.13 7.04
CA SER A 276 -16.89 -17.56 6.34
C SER A 276 -16.73 -19.01 5.92
N LEU A 277 -17.66 -19.85 6.37
CA LEU A 277 -17.76 -21.25 6.01
C LEU A 277 -18.90 -21.41 5.02
N SER A 278 -18.56 -21.91 3.83
CA SER A 278 -19.51 -22.16 2.76
C SER A 278 -20.62 -23.11 3.22
N ARG A 279 -21.76 -23.02 2.54
CA ARG A 279 -22.93 -23.86 2.82
C ARG A 279 -22.56 -25.35 2.74
N PHE A 280 -22.84 -26.09 3.81
CA PHE A 280 -22.72 -27.54 3.87
C PHE A 280 -24.01 -28.17 4.37
N TYR A 281 -24.18 -29.47 4.12
CA TYR A 281 -25.39 -30.23 4.46
C TYR A 281 -25.06 -31.23 5.58
N PRO A 282 -25.21 -30.87 6.86
CA PRO A 282 -24.70 -31.67 7.98
C PRO A 282 -25.28 -33.09 8.05
N PHE A 283 -26.49 -33.29 7.55
CA PHE A 283 -27.17 -34.59 7.59
C PHE A 283 -27.10 -35.37 6.28
N LYS A 284 -26.42 -34.85 5.25
CA LYS A 284 -26.30 -35.52 3.96
C LYS A 284 -25.38 -36.74 4.08
N ARG A 285 -25.85 -37.89 3.60
CA ARG A 285 -25.07 -39.13 3.64
C ARG A 285 -23.86 -39.07 2.71
N ARG A 286 -22.73 -39.64 3.13
CA ARG A 286 -21.51 -39.72 2.29
C ARG A 286 -21.67 -40.65 1.10
N HIS A 287 -22.38 -41.76 1.27
CA HIS A 287 -22.74 -42.69 0.21
C HIS A 287 -24.25 -42.58 -0.03
N ALA A 288 -24.63 -42.03 -1.18
CA ALA A 288 -26.02 -41.90 -1.57
C ALA A 288 -26.55 -43.28 -1.99
N ALA A 289 -27.56 -43.77 -1.27
CA ALA A 289 -28.34 -44.93 -1.65
C ALA A 289 -29.84 -44.60 -1.48
N GLY A 290 -30.57 -44.64 -2.58
CA GLY A 290 -31.98 -44.25 -2.67
C GLY A 290 -32.21 -42.74 -2.75
N ALA A 291 -33.46 -42.32 -2.61
CA ALA A 291 -33.85 -40.91 -2.62
C ALA A 291 -33.32 -40.16 -1.36
N GLU A 292 -32.94 -38.90 -1.55
CA GLU A 292 -32.53 -38.02 -0.45
C GLU A 292 -33.70 -37.80 0.51
N ARG A 293 -33.47 -38.00 1.81
CA ARG A 293 -34.47 -37.70 2.84
C ARG A 293 -34.57 -36.18 3.04
N TRP A 294 -35.71 -35.71 3.54
CA TRP A 294 -35.97 -34.29 3.71
C TRP A 294 -34.87 -33.59 4.53
N TYR A 295 -34.43 -34.19 5.64
CA TYR A 295 -33.41 -33.61 6.51
C TYR A 295 -32.02 -33.47 5.84
N GLU A 296 -31.75 -34.23 4.76
CA GLU A 296 -30.49 -34.15 4.02
C GLU A 296 -30.40 -32.88 3.16
N LYS A 297 -31.54 -32.20 2.95
CA LYS A 297 -31.62 -30.90 2.25
C LYS A 297 -31.47 -29.71 3.20
N ILE A 298 -31.35 -29.94 4.52
CA ILE A 298 -31.05 -28.90 5.49
C ILE A 298 -29.60 -28.49 5.29
N SER A 299 -29.41 -27.20 5.08
CA SER A 299 -28.12 -26.58 4.83
C SER A 299 -27.77 -25.62 5.95
N VAL A 300 -26.50 -25.59 6.32
CA VAL A 300 -25.93 -24.72 7.33
C VAL A 300 -24.76 -23.98 6.71
N SER A 301 -24.63 -22.70 7.01
CA SER A 301 -23.38 -21.96 6.79
C SER A 301 -23.03 -21.21 8.07
N TYR A 302 -21.81 -20.69 8.14
CA TYR A 302 -21.35 -19.94 9.29
C TYR A 302 -20.55 -18.73 8.83
N THR A 303 -20.85 -17.56 9.39
CA THR A 303 -20.04 -16.36 9.22
C THR A 303 -19.71 -15.77 10.59
N GLY A 304 -18.43 -15.68 10.91
CA GLY A 304 -17.91 -15.02 12.09
C GLY A 304 -17.16 -13.74 11.71
N GLN A 305 -17.34 -12.66 12.46
CA GLN A 305 -16.56 -11.43 12.32
C GLN A 305 -16.02 -11.05 13.70
N ILE A 306 -14.72 -10.83 13.79
CA ILE A 306 -14.06 -10.30 14.98
C ILE A 306 -13.50 -8.94 14.58
N SER A 307 -13.98 -7.89 15.22
CA SER A 307 -13.56 -6.52 14.88
C SER A 307 -13.10 -5.80 16.14
N ASN A 308 -11.96 -5.14 16.02
CA ASN A 308 -11.42 -4.29 17.07
C ASN A 308 -11.14 -2.89 16.51
N SER A 309 -11.65 -1.85 17.16
CA SER A 309 -11.54 -0.47 16.68
C SER A 309 -11.25 0.53 17.79
N ILE A 310 -10.53 1.60 17.45
CA ILE A 310 -10.28 2.74 18.33
C ILE A 310 -10.42 4.03 17.53
N ASN A 311 -11.02 5.04 18.14
CA ASN A 311 -10.99 6.41 17.65
C ASN A 311 -10.27 7.27 18.69
N THR A 312 -9.15 7.87 18.31
CA THR A 312 -8.29 8.64 19.23
C THR A 312 -7.50 9.69 18.47
N LYS A 313 -6.73 10.51 19.18
CA LYS A 313 -5.81 11.48 18.58
C LYS A 313 -4.45 10.84 18.33
N GLU A 314 -3.73 11.36 17.34
CA GLU A 314 -2.42 10.88 16.88
C GLU A 314 -1.42 10.69 18.04
N ASP A 315 -1.33 11.65 18.95
CA ASP A 315 -0.45 11.66 20.13
C ASP A 315 -0.81 10.60 21.19
N ARG A 316 -2.07 10.13 21.18
CA ARG A 316 -2.60 9.18 22.15
C ARG A 316 -2.65 7.74 21.65
N LEU A 317 -2.54 7.51 20.34
CA LEU A 317 -2.67 6.17 19.76
C LEU A 317 -1.68 5.17 20.38
N LEU A 318 -0.39 5.53 20.43
CA LEU A 318 0.67 4.67 21.01
C LEU A 318 0.63 4.56 22.55
N ARG A 319 -0.10 5.46 23.21
CA ARG A 319 -0.28 5.47 24.68
C ARG A 319 -1.62 4.86 25.11
N SER A 320 -2.46 4.46 24.16
CA SER A 320 -3.79 3.95 24.43
C SER A 320 -3.74 2.51 24.95
N ASN A 321 -4.59 2.18 25.92
CA ASN A 321 -4.71 0.82 26.43
C ASN A 321 -5.66 0.01 25.53
N LEU A 322 -5.17 -1.10 24.98
CA LEU A 322 -5.89 -2.02 24.09
C LEU A 322 -7.20 -2.58 24.68
N ILE A 323 -7.31 -2.68 26.01
CA ILE A 323 -8.46 -3.31 26.68
C ILE A 323 -9.53 -2.27 27.05
N LYS A 324 -9.14 -1.06 27.43
CA LYS A 324 -10.07 -0.02 27.93
C LYS A 324 -10.54 0.95 26.85
N ASN A 325 -9.65 1.33 25.92
CA ASN A 325 -9.93 2.41 24.96
C ASN A 325 -10.43 1.89 23.61
N TRP A 326 -10.37 0.58 23.40
CA TRP A 326 -10.77 -0.04 22.15
C TRP A 326 -12.15 -0.69 22.28
N ARG A 327 -12.90 -0.61 21.19
CA ARG A 327 -14.20 -1.26 21.01
C ARG A 327 -13.94 -2.58 20.30
N ASN A 328 -14.08 -3.66 21.06
CA ASN A 328 -13.94 -5.03 20.58
C ASN A 328 -15.32 -5.68 20.49
N GLY A 329 -15.56 -6.43 19.42
CA GLY A 329 -16.78 -7.22 19.26
C GLY A 329 -16.53 -8.45 18.40
N MET A 330 -17.24 -9.53 18.71
CA MET A 330 -17.32 -10.73 17.88
C MET A 330 -18.78 -10.94 17.49
N GLN A 331 -19.05 -11.22 16.22
CA GLN A 331 -20.37 -11.54 15.72
C GLN A 331 -20.32 -12.91 15.05
N HIS A 332 -21.22 -13.80 15.45
CA HIS A 332 -21.40 -15.11 14.85
C HIS A 332 -22.79 -15.18 14.23
N ARG A 333 -22.88 -15.55 12.96
CA ARG A 333 -24.16 -15.75 12.27
C ARG A 333 -24.22 -17.14 11.67
N ILE A 334 -25.29 -17.86 11.99
CA ILE A 334 -25.51 -19.26 11.62
C ILE A 334 -26.88 -19.36 10.95
N PRO A 335 -26.98 -19.09 9.63
CA PRO A 335 -28.22 -19.33 8.92
C PRO A 335 -28.33 -20.82 8.59
N VAL A 336 -29.47 -21.38 8.95
CA VAL A 336 -29.91 -22.74 8.65
C VAL A 336 -31.11 -22.62 7.72
N SER A 337 -31.10 -23.33 6.60
CA SER A 337 -32.22 -23.29 5.65
C SER A 337 -32.39 -24.61 4.93
N GLY A 338 -33.62 -24.96 4.59
CA GLY A 338 -33.95 -26.10 3.75
C GLY A 338 -34.87 -25.68 2.61
N ASN A 339 -34.92 -26.49 1.54
CA ASN A 339 -35.94 -26.35 0.51
C ASN A 339 -36.52 -27.73 0.20
N PHE A 340 -37.84 -27.85 0.35
CA PHE A 340 -38.57 -29.10 0.23
C PHE A 340 -39.72 -28.92 -0.75
N THR A 341 -39.88 -29.88 -1.66
CA THR A 341 -41.07 -29.91 -2.52
C THR A 341 -42.08 -30.87 -1.92
N LEU A 342 -43.22 -30.35 -1.47
CA LEU A 342 -44.36 -31.12 -0.99
C LEU A 342 -45.30 -31.42 -2.16
N PHE A 343 -45.77 -32.68 -2.22
CA PHE A 343 -46.68 -33.17 -3.25
C PHE A 343 -46.21 -32.92 -4.70
N ASN A 344 -44.91 -32.70 -4.92
CA ASN A 344 -44.31 -32.32 -6.22
C ASN A 344 -44.73 -30.95 -6.80
N TYR A 345 -45.52 -30.14 -6.07
CA TYR A 345 -46.02 -28.86 -6.57
C TYR A 345 -45.70 -27.67 -5.68
N ILE A 346 -45.57 -27.87 -4.36
CA ILE A 346 -45.40 -26.77 -3.40
C ILE A 346 -43.96 -26.79 -2.87
N ASN A 347 -43.18 -25.76 -3.17
CA ASN A 347 -41.85 -25.56 -2.60
C ASN A 347 -41.96 -24.83 -1.26
N VAL A 348 -41.60 -25.52 -0.19
CA VAL A 348 -41.55 -25.01 1.17
C VAL A 348 -40.09 -24.80 1.57
N SER A 349 -39.74 -23.58 1.94
CA SER A 349 -38.40 -23.18 2.34
C SER A 349 -38.42 -22.57 3.75
N PRO A 350 -38.19 -23.38 4.81
CA PRO A 350 -37.93 -22.83 6.13
C PRO A 350 -36.51 -22.27 6.23
N SER A 351 -36.38 -21.19 6.98
CA SER A 351 -35.11 -20.62 7.41
C SER A 351 -35.12 -20.33 8.90
N PHE A 352 -33.98 -20.56 9.54
CA PHE A 352 -33.69 -20.12 10.89
C PHE A 352 -32.37 -19.38 10.84
N ASN A 353 -32.32 -18.17 11.37
CA ASN A 353 -31.09 -17.41 11.42
C ASN A 353 -30.80 -17.05 12.88
N PHE A 354 -29.63 -17.48 13.36
CA PHE A 354 -29.13 -17.17 14.69
C PHE A 354 -27.97 -16.19 14.57
N THR A 355 -28.05 -15.06 15.26
CA THR A 355 -26.95 -14.08 15.34
C THR A 355 -26.57 -13.87 16.80
N ASP A 356 -25.36 -14.24 17.15
CA ASP A 356 -24.74 -13.98 18.46
C ASP A 356 -23.73 -12.85 18.35
N ARG A 357 -23.72 -11.94 19.31
CA ARG A 357 -22.79 -10.82 19.43
C ARG A 357 -22.15 -10.85 20.80
N MET A 358 -20.85 -11.09 20.84
CA MET A 358 -20.05 -11.11 22.05
C MET A 358 -19.24 -9.82 22.17
N TYR A 359 -19.38 -9.14 23.31
CA TYR A 359 -18.63 -7.94 23.68
C TYR A 359 -17.71 -8.23 24.85
N THR A 360 -16.59 -7.51 24.95
CA THR A 360 -15.60 -7.68 26.03
C THR A 360 -15.87 -6.78 27.24
N ASN A 361 -16.89 -5.93 27.17
CA ASN A 361 -17.33 -5.08 28.25
C ASN A 361 -18.86 -4.91 28.24
N LYS A 362 -19.41 -4.64 29.42
CA LYS A 362 -20.81 -4.27 29.61
C LYS A 362 -20.85 -3.02 30.49
N VAL A 363 -21.55 -2.00 30.00
CA VAL A 363 -21.80 -0.75 30.73
C VAL A 363 -23.19 -0.83 31.33
N THR A 364 -23.26 -0.90 32.66
CA THR A 364 -24.52 -0.83 33.41
C THR A 364 -24.72 0.61 33.85
N LYS A 365 -25.82 1.22 33.42
CA LYS A 365 -26.18 2.59 33.78
C LYS A 365 -27.21 2.55 34.90
N SER A 366 -26.96 3.27 35.98
CA SER A 366 -27.90 3.44 37.09
C SER A 366 -28.05 4.93 37.42
N TRP A 367 -29.20 5.31 37.95
CA TRP A 367 -29.45 6.69 38.35
C TRP A 367 -29.20 6.85 39.85
N ASN A 368 -28.19 7.63 40.22
CA ASN A 368 -27.95 7.95 41.62
C ASN A 368 -28.82 9.14 42.02
N ARG A 369 -29.90 8.84 42.77
CA ARG A 369 -30.90 9.84 43.22
C ARG A 369 -30.31 10.93 44.11
N THR A 370 -29.24 10.65 44.86
CA THR A 370 -28.61 11.61 45.78
C THR A 370 -27.74 12.62 45.04
N THR A 371 -27.01 12.17 44.02
CA THR A 371 -26.09 13.03 43.25
C THR A 371 -26.71 13.60 41.97
N GLN A 372 -27.96 13.22 41.66
CA GLN A 372 -28.68 13.53 40.42
C GLN A 372 -27.83 13.29 39.16
N LYS A 373 -27.05 12.21 39.18
CA LYS A 373 -26.16 11.85 38.08
C LYS A 373 -26.36 10.39 37.68
N GLU A 374 -26.22 10.17 36.38
CA GLU A 374 -26.11 8.83 35.82
C GLU A 374 -24.74 8.25 36.20
N VAL A 375 -24.75 7.14 36.92
CA VAL A 375 -23.55 6.38 37.28
C VAL A 375 -23.44 5.24 36.27
N SER A 376 -22.30 5.17 35.59
CA SER A 376 -22.00 4.11 34.63
C SER A 376 -20.93 3.20 35.22
N ASP A 377 -21.28 1.96 35.52
CA ASP A 377 -20.33 0.92 35.94
C ASP A 377 -19.96 0.05 34.74
N THR A 378 -18.66 -0.13 34.51
CA THR A 378 -18.15 -0.92 33.38
C THR A 378 -17.57 -2.21 33.89
N THR A 379 -18.29 -3.30 33.65
CA THR A 379 -17.80 -4.66 33.90
C THR A 379 -17.06 -5.17 32.67
N TYR A 380 -15.86 -5.74 32.87
CA TYR A 380 -15.06 -6.34 31.81
C TYR A 380 -15.20 -7.85 31.86
N GLY A 381 -15.44 -8.47 30.71
CA GLY A 381 -15.74 -9.89 30.59
C GLY A 381 -16.44 -10.19 29.27
N PHE A 382 -16.69 -11.46 28.98
CA PHE A 382 -17.42 -11.84 27.77
C PHE A 382 -18.94 -11.74 28.04
N HIS A 383 -19.59 -10.85 27.32
CA HIS A 383 -21.03 -10.62 27.40
C HIS A 383 -21.68 -10.86 26.04
N ASN A 384 -22.58 -11.84 25.99
CA ASN A 384 -23.22 -12.26 24.76
C ASN A 384 -24.63 -11.69 24.66
N ILE A 385 -24.98 -11.18 23.48
CA ILE A 385 -26.32 -10.77 23.09
C ILE A 385 -26.65 -11.53 21.81
N TYR A 386 -27.67 -12.37 21.86
CA TYR A 386 -28.12 -13.13 20.71
C TYR A 386 -29.53 -12.75 20.31
N ASN A 387 -29.81 -12.87 19.03
CA ASN A 387 -31.16 -12.82 18.48
C ASN A 387 -31.33 -13.92 17.44
N TRP A 388 -32.57 -14.31 17.21
CA TRP A 388 -32.91 -15.30 16.21
C TRP A 388 -34.22 -14.98 15.53
N ASP A 389 -34.34 -15.42 14.30
CA ASP A 389 -35.54 -15.30 13.49
C ASP A 389 -35.84 -16.61 12.78
N LEU A 390 -37.14 -16.90 12.66
CA LEU A 390 -37.69 -18.04 11.94
C LEU A 390 -38.49 -17.50 10.77
N SER A 391 -38.28 -18.06 9.57
CA SER A 391 -39.16 -17.81 8.44
C SER A 391 -39.58 -19.12 7.78
N LEU A 392 -40.79 -19.17 7.28
CA LEU A 392 -41.33 -20.28 6.51
C LEU A 392 -41.99 -19.69 5.27
N SER A 393 -41.45 -20.01 4.10
CA SER A 393 -42.04 -19.61 2.82
C SER A 393 -42.56 -20.83 2.08
N ALA A 394 -43.70 -20.69 1.41
CA ALA A 394 -44.29 -21.70 0.53
C ALA A 394 -44.64 -21.04 -0.81
N SER A 395 -44.26 -21.67 -1.91
CA SER A 395 -44.57 -21.19 -3.25
C SER A 395 -44.91 -22.34 -4.20
N THR A 396 -45.76 -22.09 -5.19
CA THR A 396 -46.08 -23.05 -6.27
C THR A 396 -46.09 -22.33 -7.60
N LYS A 397 -46.00 -23.06 -8.72
CA LYS A 397 -46.15 -22.53 -10.07
C LYS A 397 -47.38 -23.16 -10.72
N LEU A 398 -48.36 -22.33 -11.05
CA LEU A 398 -49.57 -22.72 -11.77
C LEU A 398 -49.42 -22.31 -13.23
N TYR A 399 -49.61 -23.28 -14.13
CA TYR A 399 -49.56 -23.05 -15.57
C TYR A 399 -50.99 -23.04 -16.11
N GLY A 400 -51.38 -21.94 -16.73
CA GLY A 400 -52.61 -21.83 -17.52
C GLY A 400 -52.26 -21.75 -19.00
N MET A 401 -52.98 -22.48 -19.84
CA MET A 401 -52.90 -22.35 -21.29
C MET A 401 -54.23 -21.80 -21.78
N PHE A 402 -54.20 -20.64 -22.42
CA PHE A 402 -55.35 -20.04 -23.07
C PHE A 402 -55.14 -20.06 -24.58
N ILE A 403 -56.01 -20.75 -25.31
CA ILE A 403 -56.00 -20.74 -26.77
C ILE A 403 -57.03 -19.69 -27.20
N PRO A 404 -56.60 -18.51 -27.68
CA PRO A 404 -57.53 -17.47 -28.06
C PRO A 404 -58.39 -17.91 -29.25
N ASN A 405 -59.66 -17.47 -29.27
CA ASN A 405 -60.56 -17.78 -30.36
C ASN A 405 -60.04 -17.13 -31.66
N ARG A 406 -59.75 -17.96 -32.67
CA ARG A 406 -59.25 -17.54 -33.99
C ARG A 406 -60.13 -16.48 -34.67
N LYS A 407 -61.44 -16.45 -34.37
CA LYS A 407 -62.37 -15.44 -34.90
C LYS A 407 -62.14 -14.02 -34.35
N ILE A 408 -61.52 -13.88 -33.18
CA ILE A 408 -61.32 -12.59 -32.49
C ILE A 408 -59.85 -12.14 -32.57
N PHE A 409 -58.90 -13.09 -32.55
CA PHE A 409 -57.46 -12.80 -32.47
C PHE A 409 -56.65 -13.21 -33.72
N GLY A 410 -57.30 -13.75 -34.76
CA GLY A 410 -56.67 -14.23 -35.99
C GLY A 410 -55.78 -15.46 -35.79
N ASP A 411 -55.07 -15.90 -36.84
CA ASP A 411 -54.23 -17.11 -36.82
C ASP A 411 -52.79 -16.86 -36.31
N LYS A 412 -52.45 -15.62 -35.95
CA LYS A 412 -51.07 -15.25 -35.54
C LYS A 412 -50.71 -15.68 -34.12
N ILE A 413 -51.69 -15.83 -33.22
CA ILE A 413 -51.47 -16.25 -31.82
C ILE A 413 -51.99 -17.68 -31.65
N GLN A 414 -51.07 -18.65 -31.58
CA GLN A 414 -51.40 -20.07 -31.50
C GLN A 414 -51.88 -20.48 -30.09
N ALA A 415 -51.21 -19.99 -29.05
CA ALA A 415 -51.60 -20.20 -27.66
C ALA A 415 -50.92 -19.15 -26.77
N ILE A 416 -51.57 -18.79 -25.68
CA ILE A 416 -51.04 -17.92 -24.64
C ILE A 416 -50.82 -18.78 -23.39
N ARG A 417 -49.58 -18.84 -22.90
CA ARG A 417 -49.26 -19.49 -21.62
C ARG A 417 -49.19 -18.44 -20.52
N HIS A 418 -50.01 -18.61 -19.50
CA HIS A 418 -49.94 -17.87 -18.25
C HIS A 418 -49.21 -18.71 -17.19
N VAL A 419 -48.31 -18.07 -16.45
CA VAL A 419 -47.61 -18.70 -15.32
C VAL A 419 -47.86 -17.84 -14.08
N ILE A 420 -48.55 -18.39 -13.09
CA ILE A 420 -48.85 -17.73 -11.82
C ILE A 420 -47.99 -18.38 -10.75
N THR A 421 -47.21 -17.60 -10.00
CA THR A 421 -46.34 -18.13 -8.94
C THR A 421 -46.81 -17.58 -7.59
N PRO A 422 -47.92 -18.09 -7.01
CA PRO A 422 -48.34 -17.64 -5.69
C PRO A 422 -47.31 -18.04 -4.64
N SER A 423 -47.08 -17.14 -3.68
CA SER A 423 -46.18 -17.36 -2.55
C SER A 423 -46.78 -16.82 -1.26
N VAL A 424 -46.63 -17.57 -0.17
CA VAL A 424 -46.99 -17.16 1.19
C VAL A 424 -45.76 -17.28 2.06
N SER A 425 -45.49 -16.27 2.88
CA SER A 425 -44.37 -16.27 3.83
C SER A 425 -44.85 -15.91 5.23
N PHE A 426 -44.40 -16.67 6.21
CA PHE A 426 -44.56 -16.38 7.63
C PHE A 426 -43.18 -16.10 8.23
N SER A 427 -43.05 -15.06 9.04
CA SER A 427 -41.81 -14.73 9.75
C SER A 427 -42.10 -14.44 11.21
N TYR A 428 -41.25 -14.96 12.09
CA TYR A 428 -41.32 -14.76 13.53
C TYR A 428 -39.95 -14.34 14.08
N ALA A 429 -39.91 -13.19 14.74
CA ALA A 429 -38.75 -12.70 15.48
C ALA A 429 -39.24 -12.22 16.86
N PRO A 430 -38.77 -12.83 17.96
CA PRO A 430 -39.14 -12.38 19.30
C PRO A 430 -38.52 -11.01 19.63
N ASP A 431 -39.08 -10.34 20.65
CA ASP A 431 -38.45 -9.16 21.24
C ASP A 431 -37.28 -9.60 22.16
N PHE A 432 -36.11 -9.00 21.95
CA PHE A 432 -34.88 -9.25 22.70
C PHE A 432 -34.48 -8.06 23.60
N GLY A 433 -35.28 -6.99 23.64
CA GLY A 433 -35.04 -5.78 24.44
C GLY A 433 -35.70 -5.77 25.81
N SER A 434 -36.69 -6.64 26.07
CA SER A 434 -37.38 -6.71 27.36
C SER A 434 -36.47 -7.24 28.48
N SER A 435 -36.55 -6.65 29.68
CA SER A 435 -35.83 -7.14 30.86
C SER A 435 -36.17 -8.61 31.12
N ARG A 436 -35.14 -9.47 31.19
CA ARG A 436 -35.28 -10.87 31.57
C ARG A 436 -35.21 -11.07 33.07
#